data_AF-A0AAQ0LX27-F1
#
_entry.id   AF-A0AAQ0LX27-F1
#
_cell.length_a   1.000
_cell.length_b   1.000
_cell.length_c   1.000
_cell.angle_alpha   90.00
_cell.angle_beta   90.00
_cell.angle_gamma   90.00
#
_symmetry.space_group_name_H-M   'P 1'
#
loop_
_entity.id
_entity.type
_entity.pdbx_description
1 polymer ?
#
loop_
_entity_poly.entity_id
_entity_poly.type
_entity_poly.pdbx_seq_one_letter_code
_entity_poly.pdbx_strand_id
1 'polypeptide(L)'
;MFKQHILFLESDKERIAYRSVVASENDLKIINSQKKILSEKGVRFYSHLVTTDQATLSSLKRKDSYFEKVIYYDDFTKFTESFN
;
A
#
# COMPACT_ATOMS: atom_id res chain seq x y z
N MET A 1 17.01 2.65 -8.23
CA MET A 1 15.62 2.16 -8.42
C MET A 1 14.99 2.00 -7.05
N PHE A 2 13.76 2.47 -6.87
CA PHE A 2 13.06 2.41 -5.59
C PHE A 2 11.97 1.34 -5.61
N LYS A 3 11.82 0.60 -4.52
CA LYS A 3 10.75 -0.38 -4.34
C LYS A 3 9.66 0.27 -3.49
N GLN A 4 8.44 0.25 -3.99
CA GLN A 4 7.27 0.75 -3.28
C GLN A 4 6.31 -0.41 -3.06
N HIS A 5 5.95 -0.66 -1.81
CA HIS A 5 4.94 -1.64 -1.46
C HIS A 5 3.58 -0.96 -1.35
N ILE A 6 2.60 -1.49 -2.05
CA ILE A 6 1.23 -0.96 -2.09
C ILE A 6 0.29 -2.05 -1.59
N LEU A 7 -0.52 -1.71 -0.59
CA LEU A 7 -1.46 -2.61 0.07
C LEU A 7 -2.86 -2.06 -0.16
N PHE A 8 -3.64 -2.73 -1.01
CA PHE A 8 -4.97 -2.28 -1.39
C PHE A 8 -6.04 -3.04 -0.62
N LEU A 9 -7.09 -2.34 -0.24
CA LEU A 9 -8.30 -2.98 0.27
C LEU A 9 -9.12 -3.53 -0.88
N GLU A 10 -9.67 -4.72 -0.69
CA GLU A 10 -10.73 -5.23 -1.53
C GLU A 10 -12.04 -4.55 -1.10
N SER A 11 -12.52 -3.60 -1.90
CA SER A 11 -13.74 -2.83 -1.63
C SER A 11 -14.46 -2.54 -2.95
N ASP A 12 -15.80 -2.59 -2.92
CA ASP A 12 -16.66 -2.35 -4.08
C ASP A 12 -16.87 -0.86 -4.40
N LYS A 13 -16.46 0.04 -3.49
CA LYS A 13 -16.74 1.49 -3.62
C LYS A 13 -15.54 2.29 -4.12
N GLU A 14 -14.46 2.28 -3.36
CA GLU A 14 -13.27 3.10 -3.60
C GLU A 14 -12.00 2.27 -3.50
N ARG A 15 -11.03 2.54 -4.39
CA ARG A 15 -9.71 1.91 -4.32
C ARG A 15 -8.88 2.66 -3.30
N ILE A 16 -8.86 2.15 -2.07
CA ILE A 16 -8.04 2.68 -0.99
C ILE A 16 -6.77 1.82 -0.88
N ALA A 17 -5.62 2.48 -0.74
CA ALA A 17 -4.35 1.81 -0.58
C ALA A 17 -3.46 2.44 0.48
N TYR A 18 -2.75 1.60 1.22
CA TYR A 18 -1.59 1.99 2.00
C TYR A 18 -0.33 1.87 1.15
N ARG A 19 0.52 2.89 1.20
CA ARG A 19 1.79 2.94 0.49
C ARG A 19 2.94 2.99 1.49
N SER A 20 3.98 2.21 1.21
CA SER A 20 5.27 2.32 1.90
C SER A 20 6.44 2.16 0.93
N VAL A 21 7.58 2.74 1.29
CA VAL A 21 8.84 2.55 0.55
C VAL A 21 9.62 1.41 1.21
N VAL A 22 10.16 0.51 0.41
CA VAL A 22 10.98 -0.62 0.88
C VAL A 22 12.44 -0.31 0.59
N ALA A 23 13.19 0.00 1.64
CA ALA A 23 14.63 0.28 1.56
C ALA A 23 15.48 -0.83 2.20
N SER A 24 14.89 -1.63 3.10
CA SER A 24 15.59 -2.62 3.90
C SER A 24 14.74 -3.87 4.15
N GLU A 25 15.36 -4.94 4.67
CA GLU A 25 14.64 -6.12 5.15
C GLU A 25 13.73 -5.81 6.35
N ASN A 26 14.07 -4.80 7.15
CA ASN A 26 13.23 -4.40 8.27
C ASN A 26 11.87 -3.86 7.79
N ASP A 27 11.84 -3.15 6.68
CA ASP A 27 10.59 -2.65 6.07
C ASP A 27 9.69 -3.81 5.63
N LEU A 28 10.28 -4.89 5.11
CA LEU A 28 9.54 -6.10 4.74
C LEU A 28 8.94 -6.79 5.98
N LYS A 29 9.65 -6.80 7.10
CA LYS A 29 9.12 -7.33 8.37
C LYS A 29 7.93 -6.50 8.86
N ILE A 30 8.04 -5.17 8.81
CA ILE A 30 6.94 -4.26 9.16
C ILE A 30 5.71 -4.51 8.27
N ILE A 31 5.91 -4.60 6.96
CA ILE A 31 4.84 -4.88 5.98
C ILE A 31 4.16 -6.22 6.28
N ASN A 32 4.90 -7.27 6.63
CA ASN A 32 4.32 -8.56 6.97
C ASN A 32 3.49 -8.50 8.26
N SER A 33 3.97 -7.77 9.28
CA SER A 33 3.19 -7.52 10.50
C SER A 33 1.90 -6.75 10.21
N GLN A 34 1.96 -5.74 9.35
CA GLN A 34 0.78 -4.98 8.90
C GLN A 34 -0.23 -5.88 8.17
N LYS A 35 0.22 -6.73 7.24
CA LYS A 35 -0.64 -7.71 6.56
C LYS A 35 -1.31 -8.66 7.56
N LYS A 36 -0.56 -9.13 8.55
CA LYS A 36 -1.10 -10.00 9.62
C LYS A 36 -2.22 -9.30 10.39
N ILE A 37 -2.04 -8.04 10.77
CA ILE A 37 -3.08 -7.23 11.45
C ILE A 37 -4.37 -7.16 10.60
N LEU A 38 -4.24 -6.91 9.29
CA LEU A 38 -5.39 -6.87 8.39
C LEU A 38 -6.10 -8.23 8.30
N SER A 39 -5.34 -9.31 8.16
CA SER A 39 -5.89 -10.67 8.11
C SER A 39 -6.59 -11.06 9.41
N GLU A 40 -6.03 -10.72 10.56
CA GLU A 40 -6.65 -10.97 11.88
C GLU A 40 -7.95 -10.20 12.06
N LYS A 41 -8.08 -9.03 11.43
CA LYS A 41 -9.33 -8.25 11.38
C LYS A 41 -10.33 -8.78 10.33
N GLY A 42 -10.00 -9.84 9.60
CA GLY A 42 -10.85 -10.37 8.53
C GLY A 42 -10.94 -9.47 7.29
N VAL A 43 -10.03 -8.51 7.15
CA VAL A 43 -10.02 -7.57 6.02
C VAL A 43 -9.38 -8.23 4.82
N ARG A 44 -10.08 -8.21 3.69
CA ARG A 44 -9.55 -8.69 2.42
C ARG A 44 -8.69 -7.62 1.76
N PHE A 45 -7.53 -8.02 1.26
CA PHE A 45 -6.57 -7.10 0.65
C PHE A 45 -5.71 -7.81 -0.38
N TYR A 46 -5.12 -7.02 -1.28
CA TYR A 46 -4.08 -7.45 -2.21
C TYR A 46 -2.87 -6.54 -2.10
N SER A 47 -1.68 -7.09 -2.35
CA SER A 47 -0.43 -6.35 -2.17
C SER A 47 0.48 -6.45 -3.39
N HIS A 48 1.08 -5.33 -3.79
CA HIS A 48 2.02 -5.26 -4.89
C HIS A 48 3.35 -4.67 -4.43
N LEU A 49 4.44 -5.18 -5.02
CA LEU A 49 5.77 -4.56 -4.91
C LEU A 49 6.13 -3.97 -6.28
N VAL A 50 6.22 -2.65 -6.33
CA VAL A 50 6.36 -1.89 -7.58
C VAL A 50 7.71 -1.18 -7.61
N THR A 51 8.49 -1.39 -8.67
CA THR A 51 9.75 -0.68 -8.87
C THR A 51 9.56 0.60 -9.66
N THR A 52 10.11 1.70 -9.16
CA THR A 52 9.92 3.07 -9.65
C THR A 52 11.25 3.82 -9.76
N ASP A 53 11.24 4.92 -10.51
CA ASP A 53 12.40 5.81 -10.68
C ASP A 53 12.63 6.67 -9.43
N GLN A 54 11.58 6.99 -8.67
CA GLN A 54 11.62 7.81 -7.45
C GLN A 54 10.75 7.21 -6.34
N ALA A 55 11.10 7.47 -5.09
CA ALA A 55 10.33 7.09 -3.90
C ALA A 55 9.11 8.00 -3.65
N THR A 56 8.44 8.47 -4.70
CA THR A 56 7.29 9.39 -4.61
C THR A 56 6.02 8.71 -5.12
N LEU A 57 4.86 9.17 -4.63
CA LEU A 57 3.57 8.71 -5.14
C LEU A 57 3.38 9.05 -6.62
N SER A 58 3.82 10.24 -7.05
CA SER A 58 3.72 10.67 -8.45
C SER A 58 4.46 9.72 -9.40
N SER A 59 5.59 9.17 -8.97
CA SER A 59 6.33 8.16 -9.74
C SER A 59 5.54 6.86 -9.93
N LEU A 60 4.81 6.43 -8.89
CA LEU A 60 3.90 5.28 -8.99
C LEU A 60 2.79 5.54 -10.01
N LYS A 61 2.15 6.71 -9.94
CA LYS A 61 1.08 7.11 -10.86
C LYS A 61 1.55 7.22 -12.32
N ARG A 62 2.76 7.73 -12.56
CA ARG A 62 3.36 7.78 -13.91
C ARG A 62 3.65 6.39 -14.48
N LYS A 63 3.91 5.41 -13.63
CA LYS A 63 4.28 4.06 -14.07
C LYS A 63 3.08 3.31 -14.66
N ASP A 64 1.91 3.47 -14.06
CA ASP A 64 0.70 2.75 -14.49
C ASP A 64 -0.58 3.53 -14.12
N SER A 65 -1.45 3.72 -15.11
CA SER A 65 -2.78 4.34 -14.95
C SER A 65 -3.64 3.65 -13.88
N TYR A 66 -3.37 2.38 -13.56
CA TYR A 66 -3.99 1.64 -12.47
C TYR A 66 -3.92 2.39 -11.13
N PHE A 67 -2.84 3.15 -10.89
CA PHE A 67 -2.57 3.87 -9.65
C PHE A 67 -3.16 5.29 -9.60
N GLU A 68 -3.74 5.80 -10.69
CA GLU A 68 -4.21 7.19 -10.73
C GLU A 68 -5.46 7.43 -9.88
N LYS A 69 -6.40 6.46 -9.90
CA LYS A 69 -7.71 6.54 -9.22
C LYS A 69 -7.71 5.80 -7.88
N VAL A 70 -6.65 6.01 -7.10
CA VAL A 70 -6.44 5.35 -5.81
C VAL A 70 -6.26 6.41 -4.73
N ILE A 71 -6.97 6.24 -3.61
CA ILE A 71 -6.82 7.06 -2.41
C ILE A 71 -5.69 6.46 -1.59
N TYR A 72 -4.60 7.21 -1.43
CA TYR A 72 -3.39 6.74 -0.77
C TYR A 72 -3.29 7.25 0.66
N TYR A 73 -2.91 6.33 1.55
CA TYR A 73 -2.48 6.62 2.91
C TYR A 73 -0.99 6.27 3.03
N ASP A 74 -0.19 7.20 3.54
CA ASP A 74 1.20 6.94 3.93
C ASP A 74 1.33 6.57 5.43
N ASP A 75 0.22 6.67 6.18
CA ASP A 75 0.10 6.30 7.60
C ASP A 75 -0.80 5.05 7.73
N PHE A 76 -0.26 3.97 8.29
CA PHE A 76 -0.97 2.71 8.41
C PHE A 76 -2.13 2.79 9.42
N THR A 77 -2.01 3.58 10.49
CA THR A 77 -3.08 3.73 11.48
C THR A 77 -4.29 4.41 10.84
N LYS A 78 -4.07 5.55 10.16
CA LYS A 78 -5.13 6.25 9.41
C LYS A 78 -5.74 5.38 8.32
N PHE A 79 -4.92 4.57 7.65
CA PHE A 79 -5.41 3.58 6.70
C PHE A 79 -6.36 2.61 7.39
N THR A 80 -6.01 2.07 8.56
CA THR A 80 -6.89 1.14 9.30
C THR A 80 -8.18 1.75 9.83
N GLU A 81 -8.19 3.05 10.10
CA GLU A 81 -9.41 3.79 10.50
C GLU A 81 -10.38 4.00 9.32
N SER A 82 -9.92 3.92 8.07
CA SER A 82 -10.77 4.17 6.89
C SER A 82 -11.77 3.05 6.58
N PHE A 83 -11.62 1.88 7.19
CA PHE A 83 -12.45 0.68 6.95
C PHE A 83 -12.90 -0.02 8.24
N ASN A 84 -12.70 0.61 9.39
CA ASN A 84 -13.24 0.20 10.69
C ASN A 84 -14.61 0.85 10.87
#